data_AF-A0A954LLK3-F1
#
_entry.id   AF-A0A954LLK3-F1
#
_cell.length_a   1.000
_cell.length_b   1.000
_cell.length_c   1.000
_cell.angle_alpha   90.00
_cell.angle_beta   90.00
_cell.angle_gamma   90.00
#
_symmetry.space_group_name_H-M   'P 1'
#
loop_
_entity.id
_entity.type
_entity.pdbx_description
1 polymer ?
#
loop_
_entity_poly.entity_id
_entity_poly.type
_entity_poly.pdbx_seq_one_letter_code
_entity_poly.pdbx_strand_id
1 'polypeptide(L)'
;MSRTELPTSSLALIQASRKMARDNEAEAVVMLSTLPYDFAEIRRILKDLRLVVATDKSDVMRAAKDDEVDLVPLLHEPETRQVQLSQALLEAIADELLQGGSRIVALYTLFEREHIDTISLINLAEHLAKLTTRDLRRLETQVPLETLRIVVDLAVEIGREGR
;
A
#
# COMPACT_ATOMS: atom_id res chain seq x y z
N MET A 1 14.87 18.82 -6.95
CA MET A 1 14.41 18.61 -5.56
C MET A 1 15.44 17.75 -4.85
N SER A 2 15.66 17.97 -3.55
CA SER A 2 16.57 17.12 -2.78
C SER A 2 15.87 15.78 -2.53
N ARG A 3 16.35 14.71 -3.16
CA ARG A 3 15.91 13.34 -2.84
C ARG A 3 16.54 12.92 -1.52
N THR A 4 15.83 12.14 -0.72
CA THR A 4 16.39 11.58 0.52
C THR A 4 17.16 10.31 0.20
N GLU A 5 18.43 10.24 0.63
CA GLU A 5 19.23 9.01 0.53
C GLU A 5 18.62 7.89 1.38
N LEU A 6 18.66 6.67 0.84
CA LEU A 6 18.20 5.48 1.57
C LEU A 6 19.27 5.02 2.56
N PRO A 7 19.00 5.02 3.88
CA PRO A 7 19.92 4.42 4.83
C PRO A 7 20.09 2.93 4.57
N THR A 8 21.23 2.38 4.99
CA THR A 8 21.55 0.95 4.84
C THR A 8 20.47 0.04 5.43
N SER A 9 19.83 0.45 6.54
CA SER A 9 18.72 -0.29 7.15
C SER A 9 17.49 -0.34 6.24
N SER A 10 17.07 0.79 5.68
CA SER A 10 15.93 0.85 4.75
C SER A 10 16.22 0.06 3.47
N LEU A 11 17.46 0.12 2.96
CA LEU A 11 17.89 -0.71 1.83
C LEU A 11 17.75 -2.21 2.13
N ALA A 12 18.21 -2.65 3.31
CA ALA A 12 18.08 -4.04 3.73
C ALA A 12 16.62 -4.48 3.85
N LEU A 13 15.74 -3.59 4.35
CA LEU A 13 14.31 -3.87 4.43
C LEU A 13 13.65 -3.96 3.05
N ILE A 14 14.01 -3.10 2.10
CA ILE A 14 13.51 -3.16 0.71
C ILE A 14 13.98 -4.45 0.02
N GLN A 15 15.21 -4.89 0.28
CA GLN A 15 15.69 -6.18 -0.24
C GLN A 15 14.95 -7.36 0.39
N ALA A 16 14.70 -7.31 1.70
CA ALA A 16 13.92 -8.31 2.42
C ALA A 16 12.46 -8.35 1.94
N SER A 17 11.84 -7.21 1.67
CA SER A 17 10.46 -7.14 1.16
C SER A 17 10.34 -7.80 -0.21
N ARG A 18 11.33 -7.62 -1.10
CA ARG A 18 11.38 -8.33 -2.38
C ARG A 18 11.43 -9.84 -2.21
N LYS A 19 12.27 -10.34 -1.31
CA LYS A 19 12.34 -11.78 -1.02
C LYS A 19 11.01 -12.27 -0.45
N MET A 20 10.46 -11.57 0.54
CA MET A 20 9.20 -11.91 1.18
C MET A 20 8.04 -11.94 0.16
N ALA A 21 7.98 -10.96 -0.74
CA ALA A 21 6.95 -10.88 -1.77
C ALA A 21 7.03 -12.08 -2.72
N ARG A 22 8.23 -12.42 -3.19
CA ARG A 22 8.42 -13.58 -4.08
C ARG A 22 8.09 -14.91 -3.42
N ASP A 23 8.54 -15.11 -2.19
CA ASP A 23 8.32 -16.35 -1.45
C ASP A 23 6.83 -16.59 -1.10
N ASN A 24 6.01 -15.53 -1.09
CA ASN A 24 4.60 -15.59 -0.72
C ASN A 24 3.64 -15.25 -1.87
N GLU A 25 4.17 -15.13 -3.10
CA GLU A 25 3.41 -14.77 -4.30
C GLU A 25 2.61 -13.46 -4.13
N ALA A 26 3.24 -12.48 -3.48
CA ALA A 26 2.65 -11.17 -3.32
C ALA A 26 2.70 -10.39 -4.64
N GLU A 27 1.60 -9.71 -4.97
CA GLU A 27 1.41 -8.96 -6.20
C GLU A 27 2.30 -7.70 -6.25
N ALA A 28 2.45 -7.02 -5.12
CA ALA A 28 3.11 -5.73 -5.05
C ALA A 28 3.76 -5.45 -3.69
N VAL A 29 4.68 -4.48 -3.70
CA VAL A 29 5.17 -3.82 -2.50
C VAL A 29 4.49 -2.46 -2.37
N VAL A 30 3.80 -2.25 -1.26
CA VAL A 30 3.12 -0.98 -0.95
C VAL A 30 3.97 -0.23 0.08
N MET A 31 4.36 1.00 -0.23
CA MET A 31 5.21 1.82 0.63
C MET A 31 4.46 3.05 1.12
N LEU A 32 4.18 3.11 2.43
CA LEU A 32 3.74 4.36 3.07
C LEU A 32 4.96 5.24 3.29
N SER A 33 5.16 6.22 2.42
CA SER A 33 6.33 7.10 2.50
C SER A 33 5.98 8.48 3.05
N THR A 34 6.81 8.93 3.99
CA THR A 34 6.80 10.31 4.50
C THR A 34 7.95 11.15 3.93
N LEU A 35 8.85 10.56 3.14
CA LEU A 35 10.04 11.21 2.59
C LEU A 35 10.17 10.99 1.07
N PRO A 36 10.69 11.97 0.32
CA PRO A 36 10.83 11.87 -1.13
C PRO A 36 12.11 11.08 -1.49
N TYR A 37 12.06 9.76 -1.32
CA TYR A 37 13.15 8.86 -1.71
C TYR A 37 13.42 8.89 -3.24
N ASP A 38 14.52 8.27 -3.67
CA ASP A 38 14.71 7.85 -5.05
C ASP A 38 13.88 6.58 -5.31
N PHE A 39 12.62 6.76 -5.70
CA PHE A 39 11.71 5.64 -5.95
C PHE A 39 12.11 4.86 -7.21
N ALA A 40 12.83 5.48 -8.14
CA ALA A 40 13.42 4.77 -9.27
C ALA A 40 14.50 3.78 -8.81
N GLU A 41 15.34 4.14 -7.84
CA GLU A 41 16.28 3.21 -7.21
C GLU A 41 15.57 2.05 -6.49
N ILE A 42 14.54 2.37 -5.69
CA ILE A 42 13.73 1.35 -5.00
C ILE A 42 13.11 0.38 -6.02
N ARG A 43 12.53 0.89 -7.10
CA ARG A 43 11.98 0.09 -8.20
C ARG A 43 13.04 -0.80 -8.84
N ARG A 44 14.27 -0.32 -9.06
CA ARG A 44 15.39 -1.15 -9.57
C ARG A 44 15.73 -2.30 -8.61
N ILE A 45 15.68 -2.06 -7.30
CA ILE A 45 15.93 -3.10 -6.28
C ILE A 45 14.81 -4.15 -6.29
N LEU A 46 13.56 -3.70 -6.40
CA LEU A 46 12.35 -4.54 -6.45
C LEU A 46 12.21 -5.31 -7.77
N LYS A 47 12.86 -4.84 -8.85
CA LYS A 47 12.90 -5.43 -10.19
C LYS A 47 11.53 -5.56 -10.84
N ASP A 48 10.97 -6.76 -10.81
CA ASP A 48 9.73 -7.20 -11.42
C ASP A 48 8.52 -6.98 -10.52
N LEU A 49 8.74 -6.73 -9.23
CA LEU A 49 7.66 -6.41 -8.30
C LEU A 49 7.21 -4.96 -8.50
N ARG A 50 5.89 -4.79 -8.63
CA ARG A 50 5.25 -3.48 -8.66
C ARG A 50 5.48 -2.75 -7.33
N LEU A 51 5.82 -1.47 -7.41
CA LEU A 51 5.94 -0.57 -6.26
C LEU A 51 4.77 0.40 -6.29
N VAL A 52 3.99 0.44 -5.22
CA VAL A 52 2.92 1.42 -5.03
C VAL A 52 3.31 2.32 -3.85
N VAL A 53 3.44 3.62 -4.08
CA VAL A 53 3.77 4.60 -3.04
C VAL A 53 2.48 5.26 -2.56
N ALA A 54 2.24 5.22 -1.25
CA ALA A 54 1.12 5.91 -0.61
C ALA A 54 1.63 7.03 0.29
N THR A 55 1.07 8.24 0.17
CA THR A 55 1.55 9.40 0.92
C THR A 55 0.55 10.55 0.98
N ASP A 56 0.60 11.34 2.05
CA ASP A 56 -0.09 12.63 2.19
C ASP A 56 0.81 13.83 1.84
N LYS A 57 2.09 13.60 1.49
CA LYS A 57 3.10 14.65 1.31
C LYS A 57 3.29 15.03 -0.15
N SER A 58 3.09 16.30 -0.46
CA SER A 58 3.13 16.81 -1.85
C SER A 58 4.48 16.67 -2.55
N ASP A 59 5.59 16.75 -1.80
CA ASP A 59 6.95 16.53 -2.30
C ASP A 59 7.21 15.05 -2.61
N VAL A 60 6.71 14.14 -1.79
CA VAL A 60 6.73 12.69 -2.03
C VAL A 60 5.90 12.33 -3.26
N MET A 61 4.70 12.92 -3.42
CA MET A 61 3.86 12.72 -4.61
C MET A 61 4.58 13.16 -5.90
N ARG A 62 5.28 14.30 -5.88
CA ARG A 62 6.08 14.77 -7.02
C ARG A 62 7.21 13.79 -7.32
N ALA A 63 7.95 13.37 -6.30
CA ALA A 63 9.02 12.40 -6.42
C ALA A 63 8.55 11.07 -7.05
N ALA A 64 7.41 10.53 -6.61
CA ALA A 64 6.84 9.30 -7.17
C ALA A 64 6.40 9.47 -8.64
N LYS A 65 5.81 10.62 -8.99
CA LYS A 65 5.43 10.94 -10.37
C LYS A 65 6.64 11.11 -11.28
N ASP A 66 7.67 11.83 -10.83
CA ASP A 66 8.91 12.05 -11.57
C ASP A 66 9.65 10.73 -11.84
N ASP A 67 9.52 9.76 -10.94
CA ASP A 67 10.14 8.43 -11.04
C ASP A 67 9.26 7.38 -11.76
N GLU A 68 8.08 7.80 -12.24
CA GLU A 68 7.09 6.94 -12.91
C GLU A 68 6.70 5.71 -12.08
N VAL A 69 6.40 5.94 -10.80
CA VAL A 69 5.95 4.92 -9.85
C VAL A 69 4.49 5.13 -9.51
N ASP A 70 3.74 4.03 -9.34
CA ASP A 70 2.33 4.09 -8.97
C ASP A 70 2.15 4.83 -7.64
N LEU A 71 1.19 5.75 -7.60
CA LEU A 71 0.99 6.67 -6.49
C LEU A 71 -0.45 6.62 -6.02
N VAL A 72 -0.63 6.44 -4.72
CA VAL A 72 -1.91 6.56 -4.00
C VAL A 72 -1.83 7.81 -3.12
N PRO A 73 -2.52 8.90 -3.48
CA PRO A 73 -2.60 10.07 -2.62
C PRO A 73 -3.45 9.76 -1.39
N LEU A 74 -2.95 10.12 -0.20
CA LEU A 74 -3.68 10.01 1.05
C LEU A 74 -4.20 11.38 1.48
N LEU A 75 -5.32 11.36 2.19
CA LEU A 75 -5.85 12.56 2.84
C LEU A 75 -4.94 12.97 4.00
N HIS A 76 -4.69 14.28 4.13
CA HIS A 76 -3.87 14.82 5.22
C HIS A 76 -4.68 14.89 6.52
N GLU A 77 -4.84 13.76 7.20
CA GLU A 77 -5.50 13.66 8.49
C GLU A 77 -4.56 13.04 9.56
N PRO A 78 -4.64 13.49 10.84
CA PRO A 78 -3.89 12.89 11.92
C PRO A 78 -4.46 11.53 12.29
N GLU A 79 -3.89 10.48 11.69
CA GLU A 79 -4.35 9.11 11.87
C GLU A 79 -3.23 8.17 12.32
N THR A 80 -3.61 7.00 12.83
CA THR A 80 -2.62 5.96 13.13
C THR A 80 -2.09 5.35 11.84
N ARG A 81 -0.86 4.81 11.87
CA ARG A 81 -0.27 4.13 10.70
C ARG A 81 -1.13 3.00 10.17
N GLN A 82 -1.80 2.27 11.05
CA GLN A 82 -2.73 1.21 10.66
C GLN A 82 -3.89 1.75 9.81
N VAL A 83 -4.45 2.89 10.20
CA VAL A 83 -5.56 3.50 9.48
C VAL A 83 -5.10 4.05 8.13
N GLN A 84 -3.95 4.74 8.10
CA GLN A 84 -3.32 5.19 6.85
C GLN A 84 -3.04 4.04 5.90
N LEU A 85 -2.55 2.90 6.41
CA LEU A 85 -2.31 1.70 5.60
C LEU A 85 -3.62 1.14 5.06
N SER A 86 -4.66 1.01 5.89
CA SER A 86 -5.97 0.56 5.43
C SER A 86 -6.54 1.46 4.34
N GLN A 87 -6.45 2.79 4.50
CA GLN A 87 -6.87 3.74 3.47
C GLN A 87 -6.05 3.56 2.19
N ALA A 88 -4.72 3.50 2.28
CA ALA A 88 -3.84 3.30 1.13
C ALA A 88 -4.20 2.05 0.32
N LEU A 89 -4.47 0.93 1.01
CA LEU A 89 -4.83 -0.32 0.35
C LEU A 89 -6.21 -0.24 -0.32
N LEU A 90 -7.17 0.43 0.33
CA LEU A 90 -8.51 0.63 -0.21
C LEU A 90 -8.49 1.50 -1.47
N GLU A 91 -7.81 2.64 -1.44
CA GLU A 91 -7.67 3.53 -2.60
C GLU A 91 -6.87 2.85 -3.71
N ALA A 92 -5.80 2.12 -3.38
CA ALA A 92 -5.04 1.34 -4.37
C ALA A 92 -5.89 0.29 -5.09
N ILE A 93 -6.86 -0.32 -4.41
CA ILE A 93 -7.81 -1.25 -5.04
C ILE A 93 -8.81 -0.49 -5.91
N ALA A 94 -9.33 0.65 -5.41
CA ALA A 94 -10.27 1.49 -6.14
C ALA A 94 -9.67 2.04 -7.45
N ASP A 95 -8.38 2.40 -7.42
CA ASP A 95 -7.61 2.88 -8.57
C ASP A 95 -7.03 1.75 -9.46
N GLU A 96 -7.45 0.49 -9.21
CA GLU A 96 -7.00 -0.70 -9.96
C GLU A 96 -5.46 -0.94 -9.90
N LEU A 97 -4.80 -0.41 -8.88
CA LEU A 97 -3.37 -0.62 -8.62
C LEU A 97 -3.11 -1.97 -7.94
N LEU A 98 -4.08 -2.49 -7.19
CA LEU A 98 -4.02 -3.77 -6.47
C LEU A 98 -5.29 -4.59 -6.66
N GLN A 99 -5.18 -5.91 -6.62
CA GLN A 99 -6.33 -6.81 -6.62
C GLN A 99 -6.77 -7.12 -5.19
N GLY A 100 -8.05 -6.93 -4.86
CA GLY A 100 -8.55 -7.16 -3.50
C GLY A 100 -8.37 -8.58 -2.95
N GLY A 101 -8.15 -9.57 -3.83
CA GLY A 101 -7.88 -10.97 -3.46
C GLY A 101 -6.41 -11.31 -3.27
N SER A 102 -5.48 -10.39 -3.54
CA SER A 102 -4.05 -10.70 -3.56
C SER A 102 -3.36 -10.54 -2.21
N ARG A 103 -2.10 -10.96 -2.16
CA ARG A 103 -1.19 -10.66 -1.05
C ARG A 103 -0.29 -9.51 -1.44
N ILE A 104 0.03 -8.65 -0.49
CA ILE A 104 0.99 -7.55 -0.67
C ILE A 104 2.00 -7.52 0.45
N VAL A 105 3.15 -6.89 0.20
CA VAL A 105 4.12 -6.56 1.24
C VAL A 105 4.09 -5.07 1.51
N ALA A 106 3.74 -4.67 2.72
CA ALA A 106 3.73 -3.27 3.14
C ALA A 106 5.08 -2.88 3.76
N LEU A 107 5.57 -1.69 3.39
CA LEU A 107 6.73 -1.02 3.95
C LEU A 107 6.30 0.32 4.56
N TYR A 108 6.61 0.54 5.83
CA TYR A 108 6.24 1.77 6.52
C TYR A 108 7.10 2.02 7.75
N THR A 109 6.90 3.18 8.37
CA THR A 109 7.56 3.57 9.62
C THR A 109 6.59 3.44 10.78
N LEU A 110 6.95 2.67 11.81
CA LEU A 110 6.14 2.46 13.00
C LEU A 110 6.79 3.00 14.29
N PHE A 111 8.11 2.85 14.45
CA PHE A 111 8.85 3.22 15.65
C PHE A 111 9.77 4.41 15.43
N GLU A 112 10.43 4.47 14.28
CA GLU A 112 11.27 5.59 13.86
C GLU A 112 10.44 6.79 13.41
N ARG A 113 11.09 7.94 13.21
CA ARG A 113 10.39 9.17 12.74
C ARG A 113 10.44 9.37 11.23
N GLU A 114 11.48 8.87 10.60
CA GLU A 114 11.86 9.31 9.25
C GLU A 114 11.94 8.14 8.28
N HIS A 115 12.68 7.11 8.65
CA HIS A 115 13.03 6.03 7.76
C HIS A 115 12.14 4.81 7.95
N ILE A 116 12.00 4.03 6.90
CA ILE A 116 11.24 2.77 6.94
C ILE A 116 11.94 1.82 7.90
N ASP A 117 11.18 1.25 8.82
CA ASP A 117 11.65 0.33 9.86
C ASP A 117 10.82 -0.97 9.92
N THR A 118 9.67 -1.02 9.24
CA THR A 118 8.69 -2.09 9.37
C THR A 118 8.33 -2.68 8.01
N ILE A 119 8.24 -4.02 7.97
CA ILE A 119 7.73 -4.81 6.84
C ILE A 119 6.54 -5.64 7.34
N SER A 120 5.48 -5.73 6.56
CA SER A 120 4.34 -6.61 6.86
C SER A 120 3.85 -7.32 5.61
N LEU A 121 3.58 -8.62 5.71
CA LEU A 121 2.86 -9.38 4.69
C LEU A 121 1.37 -9.32 4.99
N ILE A 122 0.56 -8.89 4.01
CA ILE A 122 -0.88 -8.67 4.19
C ILE A 122 -1.64 -9.46 3.14
N ASN A 123 -2.62 -10.25 3.58
CA ASN A 123 -3.63 -10.84 2.70
C ASN A 123 -4.79 -9.85 2.56
N LEU A 124 -4.97 -9.29 1.36
CA LEU A 124 -5.99 -8.26 1.14
C LEU A 124 -7.40 -8.81 1.34
N ALA A 125 -7.68 -10.06 0.94
CA ALA A 125 -9.00 -10.65 1.15
C ALA A 125 -9.38 -10.71 2.65
N GLU A 126 -8.44 -11.16 3.48
CA GLU A 126 -8.64 -11.22 4.94
C GLU A 126 -8.69 -9.85 5.59
N HIS A 127 -7.91 -8.89 5.07
CA HIS A 127 -7.89 -7.52 5.58
C HIS A 127 -9.20 -6.80 5.27
N LEU A 128 -9.67 -6.90 4.02
CA LEU A 128 -10.92 -6.31 3.55
C LEU A 128 -12.13 -6.88 4.32
N ALA A 129 -12.15 -8.19 4.60
CA ALA A 129 -13.21 -8.82 5.37
C ALA A 129 -13.33 -8.31 6.81
N LYS A 130 -12.29 -7.66 7.35
CA LYS A 130 -12.28 -7.08 8.71
C LYS A 130 -12.64 -5.59 8.72
N LEU A 131 -12.84 -4.98 7.57
CA LEU A 131 -13.15 -3.56 7.48
C LEU A 131 -14.56 -3.26 8.00
N THR A 132 -14.68 -2.15 8.71
CA THR A 132 -15.95 -1.68 9.23
C THR A 132 -16.65 -0.78 8.22
N THR A 133 -17.95 -0.57 8.42
CA THR A 133 -18.74 0.42 7.69
C THR A 133 -18.10 1.82 7.72
N ARG A 134 -17.37 2.17 8.78
CA ARG A 134 -16.65 3.45 8.88
C ARG A 134 -15.45 3.52 7.94
N ASP A 135 -14.73 2.42 7.78
CA ASP A 135 -13.55 2.35 6.91
C ASP A 135 -13.96 2.43 5.44
N LEU A 136 -15.03 1.72 5.06
CA LEU A 136 -15.59 1.77 3.71
C LEU A 136 -16.18 3.14 3.34
N ARG A 137 -16.65 3.94 4.31
CA ARG A 137 -17.16 5.30 4.05
C ARG A 137 -16.07 6.30 3.68
N ARG A 138 -14.80 5.95 3.89
CA ARG A 138 -13.66 6.83 3.60
C ARG A 138 -13.15 6.73 2.17
N LEU A 139 -13.52 5.67 1.46
CA LEU A 139 -13.41 5.60 0.02
C LEU A 139 -14.23 6.74 -0.57
N GLU A 140 -13.59 7.69 -1.26
CA GLU A 140 -14.27 8.72 -2.07
C GLU A 140 -14.92 8.09 -3.31
N THR A 141 -15.77 7.09 -3.11
CA THR A 141 -16.40 6.34 -4.18
C THR A 141 -17.66 7.06 -4.64
N GLN A 142 -17.81 7.18 -5.96
CA GLN A 142 -19.09 7.51 -6.60
C GLN A 142 -20.14 6.41 -6.39
N VAL A 143 -19.74 5.26 -5.83
CA VAL A 143 -20.57 4.07 -5.65
C VAL A 143 -21.10 4.04 -4.21
N PRO A 144 -22.43 3.95 -4.01
CA PRO A 144 -23.02 3.91 -2.67
C PRO A 144 -22.44 2.79 -1.81
N LEU A 145 -22.21 3.10 -0.53
CA LEU A 145 -21.64 2.19 0.47
C LEU A 145 -22.33 0.82 0.54
N GLU A 146 -23.65 0.82 0.36
CA GLU A 146 -24.47 -0.39 0.34
C GLU A 146 -24.06 -1.32 -0.82
N THR A 147 -23.75 -0.75 -1.98
CA THR A 147 -23.27 -1.49 -3.16
C THR A 147 -21.88 -2.08 -2.94
N LEU A 148 -20.96 -1.32 -2.34
CA LEU A 148 -19.62 -1.84 -2.00
C LEU A 148 -19.69 -3.01 -1.02
N ARG A 149 -20.56 -2.91 -0.01
CA ARG A 149 -20.76 -3.99 0.97
C ARG A 149 -21.27 -5.26 0.30
N ILE A 150 -22.29 -5.13 -0.57
CA ILE A 150 -22.87 -6.26 -1.29
C ILE A 150 -21.81 -6.97 -2.14
N VAL A 151 -20.94 -6.22 -2.83
CA VAL A 151 -19.89 -6.81 -3.69
C VAL A 151 -18.83 -7.52 -2.85
N VAL A 152 -18.40 -6.93 -1.74
CA VAL A 152 -17.40 -7.55 -0.85
C VAL A 152 -17.97 -8.80 -0.18
N ASP A 153 -19.19 -8.73 0.37
CA ASP A 153 -19.86 -9.88 0.99
C ASP A 153 -19.99 -11.04 -0.01
N LEU A 154 -20.39 -10.73 -1.25
CA LEU A 154 -20.50 -11.71 -2.33
C LEU A 154 -19.14 -12.31 -2.71
N ALA A 155 -18.08 -11.48 -2.83
CA ALA A 155 -16.74 -11.97 -3.14
C ALA A 155 -16.18 -12.90 -2.05
N VAL A 156 -16.50 -12.63 -0.78
CA VAL A 156 -16.13 -13.49 0.36
C VAL A 156 -16.91 -14.80 0.34
N GLU A 157 -18.20 -14.77 0.01
CA GLU A 157 -19.00 -16.00 -0.17
C GLU A 157 -18.42 -16.89 -1.27
N ILE A 158 -18.09 -16.31 -2.43
CA ILE A 158 -17.48 -17.03 -3.55
C ILE A 158 -16.13 -17.65 -3.15
N GLY A 159 -15.27 -16.88 -2.47
CA GLY A 159 -13.96 -17.37 -2.01
C GLY A 159 -14.07 -18.48 -0.96
N ARG A 160 -15.12 -18.47 -0.12
CA ARG A 160 -15.38 -19.52 0.86
C ARG A 160 -15.93 -20.81 0.23
N GLU A 161 -16.62 -20.70 -0.90
CA GLU A 161 -17.10 -21.86 -1.67
C GLU A 161 -16.01 -22.50 -2.55
N GLY A 162 -14.82 -21.89 -2.64
CA GLY A 162 -13.66 -22.48 -3.31
C GLY A 162 -13.75 -22.48 -4.83
N ARG A 163 -14.44 -21.49 -5.42
CA ARG A 163 -14.49 -21.26 -6.87
C ARG A 163 -13.59 -20.12 -7.31
#